data_AF-A0A7J2UQH4-F1
#
_entry.id   AF-A0A7J2UQH4-F1
#
_cell.length_a   1.000
_cell.length_b   1.000
_cell.length_c   1.000
_cell.angle_alpha   90.00
_cell.angle_beta   90.00
_cell.angle_gamma   90.00
#
_symmetry.space_group_name_H-M   'P 1'
#
loop_
_entity.id
_entity.type
_entity.pdbx_description
1 polymer ?
#
loop_
_entity_poly.entity_id
_entity_poly.type
_entity_poly.pdbx_seq_one_letter_code
_entity_poly.pdbx_strand_id
1 'polypeptide(L)'
;SMSSAGQAPGLVLSNLIVSPRSVERGGTVKIYVDVSNQTGRQMDKTLELKLNGQTVDQRLVSLQAGSSTTIVFTLYSHTLLPGRYTVELENLAGTFEVVSPSSTAQIALMAAAAAAAAFAFYIFRVKAKGRRR
;
A
#
# COMPACT_ATOMS: atom_id res chain seq x y z
N SER A 1 -19.27 -19.39 -28.59
CA SER A 1 -18.18 -19.78 -27.67
C SER A 1 -17.05 -18.76 -27.78
N MET A 2 -17.10 -17.69 -26.99
CA MET A 2 -16.06 -16.66 -27.03
C MET A 2 -14.95 -17.02 -26.04
N SER A 3 -13.77 -17.27 -26.61
CA SER A 3 -12.42 -17.21 -26.07
C SER A 3 -12.28 -16.77 -24.60
N SER A 4 -12.14 -17.74 -23.71
CA SER A 4 -11.42 -17.55 -22.44
C SER A 4 -9.93 -17.44 -22.76
N ALA A 5 -9.47 -16.23 -23.08
CA ALA A 5 -8.04 -15.93 -23.18
C ALA A 5 -7.37 -16.36 -21.87
N GLY A 6 -6.33 -17.18 -22.00
CA GLY A 6 -5.64 -17.82 -20.88
C GLY A 6 -5.17 -16.83 -19.82
N GLN A 7 -5.87 -16.81 -18.69
CA GLN A 7 -5.26 -16.38 -17.45
C GLN A 7 -4.37 -17.53 -17.00
N ALA A 8 -3.05 -17.36 -17.07
CA ALA A 8 -2.10 -18.38 -16.64
C ALA A 8 -2.46 -18.90 -15.24
N PRO A 9 -2.32 -20.21 -14.97
CA PRO A 9 -2.54 -20.73 -13.62
C PRO A 9 -1.65 -19.96 -12.64
N GLY A 10 -2.28 -19.26 -11.71
CA GLY A 10 -1.64 -18.23 -10.89
C GLY A 10 -2.26 -18.14 -9.51
N LEU A 11 -1.71 -17.26 -8.68
CA LEU A 11 -2.30 -16.98 -7.37
C LEU A 11 -3.64 -16.25 -7.56
N VAL A 12 -4.68 -16.77 -6.91
CA VAL A 12 -6.03 -16.20 -6.89
C VAL A 12 -6.17 -15.33 -5.65
N LEU A 13 -6.59 -14.09 -5.84
CA LEU A 13 -6.80 -13.12 -4.78
C LEU A 13 -8.28 -12.99 -4.45
N SER A 14 -8.60 -12.79 -3.18
CA SER A 14 -9.96 -12.62 -2.69
C SER A 14 -10.01 -11.80 -1.39
N ASN A 15 -11.22 -11.45 -0.96
CA ASN A 15 -11.47 -10.86 0.37
C ASN A 15 -10.62 -9.61 0.68
N LEU A 16 -10.61 -8.63 -0.24
CA LEU A 16 -9.93 -7.36 0.00
C LEU A 16 -10.65 -6.56 1.09
N ILE A 17 -9.98 -6.33 2.22
CA ILE A 17 -10.51 -5.54 3.34
C ILE A 17 -9.60 -4.33 3.54
N VAL A 18 -10.20 -3.13 3.45
CA VAL A 18 -9.53 -1.86 3.77
C VAL A 18 -10.07 -1.35 5.11
N SER A 19 -9.19 -1.19 6.10
CA SER A 19 -9.58 -0.78 7.44
C SER A 19 -8.54 0.16 8.10
N PRO A 20 -8.97 1.29 8.69
CA PRO A 20 -10.34 1.81 8.71
C PRO A 20 -10.74 2.40 7.34
N ARG A 21 -12.06 2.58 7.11
CA ARG A 21 -12.59 3.25 5.90
C ARG A 21 -12.50 4.76 5.95
N SER A 22 -12.25 5.33 7.13
CA SER A 22 -11.98 6.76 7.33
C SER A 22 -10.81 6.88 8.30
N VAL A 23 -9.82 7.69 7.96
CA VAL A 23 -8.60 7.88 8.74
C VAL A 23 -8.24 9.35 8.80
N GLU A 24 -7.89 9.86 9.97
CA GLU A 24 -7.31 11.19 10.07
C GLU A 24 -5.92 11.19 9.42
N ARG A 25 -5.55 12.31 8.80
CA ARG A 25 -4.20 12.46 8.23
C ARG A 25 -3.14 12.16 9.28
N GLY A 26 -2.21 11.28 8.91
CA GLY A 26 -1.15 10.78 9.79
C GLY A 26 -1.51 9.49 10.53
N GLY A 27 -2.76 9.04 10.44
CA GLY A 27 -3.16 7.70 10.84
C GLY A 27 -2.74 6.62 9.84
N THR A 28 -3.06 5.38 10.19
CA THR A 28 -2.64 4.17 9.47
C THR A 28 -3.84 3.41 8.92
N VAL A 29 -3.75 2.98 7.66
CA VAL A 29 -4.73 2.11 7.01
C VAL A 29 -4.08 0.76 6.72
N LYS A 30 -4.76 -0.33 7.09
CA LYS A 30 -4.35 -1.69 6.78
C LYS A 30 -5.22 -2.28 5.68
N ILE A 31 -4.57 -2.92 4.73
CA ILE A 31 -5.21 -3.58 3.60
C ILE A 31 -4.89 -5.06 3.70
N TYR A 32 -5.93 -5.88 3.85
CA TYR A 32 -5.85 -7.32 3.94
C TYR A 32 -6.34 -7.93 2.64
N VAL A 33 -5.66 -8.94 2.14
CA VAL A 33 -6.09 -9.70 0.97
C VAL A 33 -5.73 -11.17 1.16
N ASP A 34 -6.67 -12.05 0.85
CA ASP A 34 -6.44 -13.49 0.87
C ASP A 34 -5.90 -13.93 -0.48
N VAL A 35 -4.82 -14.71 -0.45
CA VAL A 35 -4.09 -15.19 -1.63
C VAL A 35 -4.06 -16.71 -1.57
N SER A 36 -4.49 -17.37 -2.64
CA SER A 36 -4.53 -18.84 -2.72
C SER A 36 -3.82 -19.34 -3.98
N ASN A 37 -3.05 -20.42 -3.82
CA ASN A 37 -2.47 -21.17 -4.92
C ASN A 37 -3.30 -22.44 -5.15
N GLN A 38 -4.16 -22.42 -6.17
CA GLN A 38 -5.00 -23.56 -6.53
C GLN A 38 -4.33 -24.50 -7.55
N THR A 39 -3.06 -24.24 -7.87
CA THR A 39 -2.29 -25.03 -8.83
C THR A 39 -1.57 -26.18 -8.14
N GLY A 40 -1.11 -27.17 -8.92
CA GLY A 40 -0.34 -28.32 -8.43
C GLY A 40 1.16 -28.07 -8.22
N ARG A 41 1.64 -26.82 -8.32
CA ARG A 41 3.06 -26.46 -8.17
C ARG A 41 3.23 -25.19 -7.35
N GLN A 42 4.43 -24.96 -6.83
CA GLN A 42 4.76 -23.68 -6.20
C GLN A 42 4.62 -22.53 -7.20
N MET A 43 4.06 -21.41 -6.74
CA MET A 43 3.87 -20.21 -7.54
C MET A 43 4.39 -18.98 -6.79
N ASP A 44 5.09 -18.14 -7.55
CA ASP A 44 5.58 -16.84 -7.09
C ASP A 44 4.85 -15.73 -7.85
N LYS A 45 4.45 -14.68 -7.14
CA LYS A 45 3.80 -13.51 -7.73
C LYS A 45 4.13 -12.25 -6.95
N THR A 46 4.52 -11.19 -7.66
CA THR A 46 4.60 -9.84 -7.09
C THR A 46 3.21 -9.21 -7.11
N LEU A 47 2.71 -8.86 -5.93
CA LEU A 47 1.47 -8.11 -5.77
C LEU A 47 1.80 -6.62 -5.73
N GLU A 48 1.11 -5.83 -6.56
CA GLU A 48 1.23 -4.38 -6.58
C GLU A 48 0.01 -3.75 -5.90
N LEU A 49 0.24 -3.05 -4.80
CA LEU A 49 -0.79 -2.23 -4.18
C LEU A 49 -0.81 -0.87 -4.88
N LYS A 50 -1.95 -0.53 -5.46
CA LYS A 50 -2.16 0.75 -6.13
C LYS A 50 -3.11 1.63 -5.33
N LEU A 51 -2.81 2.92 -5.33
CA LEU A 51 -3.65 3.97 -4.78
C LEU A 51 -3.98 4.96 -5.90
N ASN A 52 -5.26 5.07 -6.28
CA ASN A 52 -5.72 5.85 -7.43
C ASN A 52 -4.92 5.53 -8.72
N GLY A 53 -4.71 4.23 -8.99
CA GLY A 53 -3.94 3.74 -10.15
C GLY A 53 -2.41 3.86 -10.05
N GLN A 54 -1.86 4.51 -9.01
CA GLN A 54 -0.42 4.63 -8.79
C GLN A 54 0.09 3.54 -7.84
N THR A 55 1.13 2.81 -8.22
CA THR A 55 1.73 1.80 -7.34
C THR A 55 2.41 2.47 -6.14
N VAL A 56 1.96 2.13 -4.94
CA VAL A 56 2.46 2.69 -3.67
C VAL A 56 3.24 1.68 -2.83
N ASP A 57 3.03 0.39 -3.06
CA ASP A 57 3.77 -0.68 -2.41
C ASP A 57 3.76 -1.94 -3.31
N GLN A 58 4.74 -2.83 -3.13
CA GLN A 58 4.84 -4.10 -3.84
C GLN A 58 5.35 -5.20 -2.91
N ARG A 59 4.82 -6.41 -3.06
CA ARG A 59 5.25 -7.57 -2.26
C ARG A 59 5.35 -8.83 -3.09
N LEU A 60 6.51 -9.49 -3.05
CA LEU A 60 6.68 -10.83 -3.60
C LEU A 60 6.03 -11.85 -2.65
N VAL A 61 5.15 -12.68 -3.21
CA VAL A 61 4.46 -13.77 -2.51
C VAL A 61 4.87 -15.07 -3.16
N SER A 62 5.31 -16.03 -2.35
CA SER A 62 5.61 -17.40 -2.77
C SER A 62 4.72 -18.36 -2.00
N LEU A 63 3.93 -19.16 -2.72
CA LEU A 63 3.02 -20.14 -2.13
C LEU A 63 3.21 -21.52 -2.73
N GLN A 64 3.28 -22.52 -1.86
CA GLN A 64 3.27 -23.93 -2.24
C GLN A 64 1.94 -24.32 -2.89
N ALA A 65 1.92 -25.46 -3.59
CA ALA A 65 0.72 -26.01 -4.20
C ALA A 65 -0.40 -26.20 -3.17
N GLY A 66 -1.62 -25.75 -3.49
CA GLY A 66 -2.80 -25.87 -2.62
C GLY A 66 -2.83 -24.94 -1.40
N SER A 67 -1.77 -24.17 -1.13
CA SER A 67 -1.69 -23.31 0.06
C SER A 67 -2.39 -21.96 -0.13
N SER A 68 -2.81 -21.36 0.98
CA SER A 68 -3.33 -19.99 1.04
C SER A 68 -2.73 -19.20 2.19
N THR A 69 -2.75 -17.87 2.09
CA THR A 69 -2.27 -16.96 3.12
C THR A 69 -2.99 -15.61 3.02
N THR A 70 -3.00 -14.84 4.11
CA THR A 70 -3.46 -13.45 4.11
C THR A 70 -2.25 -12.52 4.06
N ILE A 71 -2.23 -11.64 3.06
CA ILE A 71 -1.22 -10.59 2.93
C ILE A 71 -1.77 -9.30 3.53
N VAL A 72 -0.92 -8.60 4.27
CA VAL A 72 -1.25 -7.29 4.86
C VAL A 72 -0.30 -6.23 4.32
N PHE A 73 -0.88 -5.16 3.78
CA PHE A 73 -0.18 -3.93 3.45
C PHE A 73 -0.53 -2.84 4.47
N THR A 74 0.42 -1.95 4.73
CA THR A 74 0.25 -0.83 5.67
C THR A 74 0.49 0.48 4.95
N LEU A 75 -0.54 1.31 4.83
CA LEU A 75 -0.46 2.66 4.29
C LEU A 75 -0.44 3.68 5.43
N TYR A 76 0.51 4.61 5.35
CA TYR A 76 0.58 5.74 6.25
C TYR A 76 0.01 6.98 5.54
N SER A 77 -1.01 7.60 6.13
CA SER A 77 -1.75 8.71 5.50
C SER A 77 -1.08 10.08 5.67
N HIS A 78 0.13 10.16 6.23
CA HIS A 78 0.80 11.43 6.55
C HIS A 78 1.09 12.30 5.30
N THR A 79 1.40 11.67 4.16
CA THR A 79 1.62 12.35 2.87
C THR A 79 0.34 12.53 2.04
N LEU A 80 -0.78 11.96 2.48
CA LEU A 80 -2.03 12.01 1.72
C LEU A 80 -2.79 13.31 2.01
N LEU A 81 -3.40 13.87 0.97
CA LEU A 81 -4.33 14.99 1.10
C LEU A 81 -5.69 14.48 1.60
N PRO A 82 -6.51 15.30 2.27
CA PRO A 82 -7.85 14.88 2.64
C PRO A 82 -8.64 14.60 1.36
N GLY A 83 -9.42 13.52 1.37
CA GLY A 83 -10.17 13.05 0.22
C GLY A 83 -10.31 11.54 0.17
N ARG A 84 -11.10 11.07 -0.80
CA ARG A 84 -11.33 9.65 -1.06
C ARG A 84 -10.20 9.06 -1.90
N TYR A 85 -9.75 7.88 -1.51
CA TYR A 85 -8.75 7.09 -2.22
C TYR A 85 -9.31 5.72 -2.59
N THR A 86 -9.03 5.31 -3.82
CA THR A 86 -9.29 3.96 -4.32
C THR A 86 -8.03 3.12 -4.12
N VAL A 87 -8.19 2.02 -3.41
CA VAL A 87 -7.17 0.97 -3.26
C VAL A 87 -7.45 -0.09 -4.30
N GLU A 88 -6.44 -0.43 -5.09
CA GLU A 88 -6.51 -1.46 -6.12
C GLU A 88 -5.42 -2.50 -5.89
N LEU A 89 -5.78 -3.76 -6.06
CA LEU A 89 -4.85 -4.87 -6.00
C LEU A 89 -5.31 -5.91 -7.02
N GLU A 90 -4.64 -5.94 -8.17
CA GLU A 90 -5.05 -6.72 -9.34
C GLU A 90 -6.48 -6.37 -9.78
N ASN A 91 -7.41 -7.33 -9.69
CA ASN A 91 -8.82 -7.18 -10.04
C ASN A 91 -9.71 -6.81 -8.83
N LEU A 92 -9.13 -6.62 -7.64
CA LEU A 92 -9.85 -6.23 -6.44
C LEU A 92 -9.71 -4.73 -6.20
N ALA A 93 -10.79 -4.11 -5.71
CA ALA A 93 -10.82 -2.70 -5.36
C ALA A 93 -11.56 -2.45 -4.05
N GLY A 94 -11.11 -1.45 -3.32
CA GLY A 94 -11.73 -0.93 -2.10
C GLY A 94 -11.48 0.56 -1.97
N THR A 95 -12.05 1.19 -0.96
CA THR A 95 -11.87 2.65 -0.75
C THR A 95 -11.69 2.99 0.71
N PHE A 96 -10.94 4.05 0.97
CA PHE A 96 -10.95 4.75 2.26
C PHE A 96 -10.91 6.26 2.04
N GLU A 97 -11.22 7.01 3.08
CA GLU A 97 -11.20 8.46 3.09
C GLU A 97 -10.16 8.97 4.09
N VAL A 98 -9.34 9.93 3.66
CA VAL A 98 -8.48 10.69 4.55
C VAL A 98 -9.23 11.96 4.94
N VAL A 99 -9.38 12.19 6.24
CA VAL A 99 -10.02 13.40 6.76
C VAL A 99 -8.97 14.34 7.36
N SER A 100 -9.29 15.64 7.35
CA SER A 100 -8.47 16.64 8.03
C SER A 100 -8.43 16.37 9.54
N PRO A 101 -7.30 16.62 10.21
CA PRO A 101 -7.23 16.52 11.66
C PRO A 101 -8.19 17.53 12.29
N SER A 102 -8.92 17.11 13.32
CA SER A 102 -9.94 17.94 13.97
C SER A 102 -9.41 18.86 15.07
N SER A 103 -8.12 18.76 15.43
CA SER A 103 -7.56 19.43 16.62
C SER A 103 -6.23 20.17 16.35
N THR A 104 -6.08 21.38 16.89
CA THR A 104 -4.88 22.23 16.74
C THR A 104 -3.59 21.58 17.23
N ALA A 105 -3.65 20.79 18.31
CA ALA A 105 -2.50 20.05 18.83
C ALA A 105 -1.98 19.01 17.82
N GLN A 106 -2.88 18.32 17.11
CA GLN A 106 -2.52 17.36 16.07
C GLN A 106 -1.88 18.06 14.87
N ILE A 107 -2.41 19.21 14.48
CA ILE A 107 -1.85 20.03 13.39
C ILE A 107 -0.42 20.46 13.72
N ALA A 108 -0.16 20.94 14.95
CA ALA A 108 1.17 21.37 15.38
C ALA A 108 2.19 20.21 15.38
N LEU A 109 1.80 19.01 15.81
CA LEU A 109 2.67 17.83 15.82
C LEU A 109 3.07 17.40 14.39
N MET A 110 2.12 17.41 13.45
CA MET A 110 2.39 17.06 12.05
C MET A 110 3.35 18.06 11.38
N ALA A 111 3.19 19.36 11.66
CA ALA A 111 4.09 20.40 11.15
C ALA A 111 5.52 20.21 11.67
N ALA A 112 5.69 19.85 12.94
CA ALA A 112 7.01 19.58 13.53
C ALA A 112 7.68 18.35 12.88
N ALA A 113 6.93 17.27 12.62
CA ALA A 113 7.45 16.07 11.97
C ALA A 113 7.89 16.33 10.51
N ALA A 114 7.11 17.10 9.74
CA ALA A 114 7.46 17.47 8.37
C ALA A 114 8.74 18.32 8.31
N ALA A 115 8.91 19.27 9.23
CA ALA A 115 10.12 20.07 9.34
C ALA A 115 11.36 19.22 9.66
N ALA A 116 11.25 18.25 10.56
CA ALA A 116 12.33 17.33 10.88
C ALA A 116 12.75 16.46 9.68
N ALA A 117 11.78 15.94 8.92
CA ALA A 117 12.06 15.15 7.71
C ALA A 117 12.76 15.98 6.61
N ALA A 118 12.30 17.21 6.37
CA ALA A 118 12.93 18.12 5.41
C ALA A 118 14.35 18.50 5.84
N PHE A 119 14.57 18.75 7.13
CA PHE A 119 15.90 19.05 7.67
C PHE A 119 16.85 17.86 7.58
N ALA A 120 16.39 16.65 7.92
CA ALA A 120 17.19 15.42 7.77
C ALA A 120 17.54 15.15 6.30
N PHE A 121 16.59 15.35 5.36
CA PHE A 121 16.84 15.23 3.93
C PHE A 121 17.84 16.27 3.42
N TYR A 122 17.76 17.51 3.90
CA TYR A 122 18.72 18.57 3.58
C TYR A 122 20.14 18.20 4.02
N ILE A 123 20.32 17.76 5.27
CA ILE A 123 21.62 17.33 5.79
C ILE A 123 22.16 16.13 5.00
N PHE A 124 21.32 15.14 4.70
CA PHE A 124 21.71 13.98 3.90
C PHE A 124 22.17 14.39 2.49
N ARG A 125 21.43 15.28 1.82
CA ARG A 125 21.80 15.83 0.50
C ARG A 125 23.13 16.58 0.52
N VAL A 126 23.37 17.43 1.53
CA VAL A 126 24.62 18.19 1.68
C VAL A 126 25.81 17.24 1.92
N LYS A 127 25.63 16.23 2.78
CA LYS A 127 26.69 15.25 3.10
C LYS A 127 26.99 14.30 1.93
N ALA A 128 25.98 13.93 1.13
CA ALA A 128 26.16 13.12 -0.08
C ALA A 128 26.95 13.85 -1.17
N LYS A 129 26.84 15.18 -1.27
CA LYS A 129 27.61 16.00 -2.22
C LYS A 129 29.08 16.15 -1.82
N GLY A 130 29.39 16.09 -0.52
CA GLY A 130 30.75 16.20 0.02
C GLY A 130 31.62 14.95 -0.05
N ARG A 131 31.06 13.77 -0.37
CA ARG A 131 31.78 12.47 -0.44
C ARG A 131 32.41 12.15 -1.79
N ARG A 132 32.39 13.08 -2.76
CA ARG A 132 32.98 12.93 -4.10
C ARG A 132 34.26 13.77 -4.30
N ARG A 133 35.03 14.01 -3.25
CA ARG A 133 36.36 14.65 -3.35
C ARG A 133 37.41 13.74 -2.74
#